data_AF-A0A6A6QJX6-F1
#
_entry.id   AF-A0A6A6QJX6-F1
#
_cell.length_a   1.000
_cell.length_b   1.000
_cell.length_c   1.000
_cell.angle_alpha   90.00
_cell.angle_beta   90.00
_cell.angle_gamma   90.00
#
_symmetry.space_group_name_H-M   'P 1'
#
loop_
_entity.id
_entity.type
_entity.pdbx_description
1 polymer ?
#
loop_
_entity_poly.entity_id
_entity_poly.type
_entity_poly.pdbx_seq_one_letter_code
_entity_poly.pdbx_strand_id
1 'polypeptide(L)'
;MPFGWGESQDNYNQVYNEDQQNTASFGHEVLAGGAAFAGFKAFEDHQRNEGKPVSHQFAKEVLAGFAGAEVDKLAETKGEDYFDKEKTKRQAKRNAEELYDQHYVQDQGADQYDPNQYDRPQHIQNQNW
;
A
#
# COMPACT_ATOMS: atom_id res chain seq x y z
N MET A 1 6.01 -1.68 -14.11
CA MET A 1 6.89 -2.44 -13.18
C MET A 1 6.36 -2.21 -11.77
N PRO A 2 6.56 -3.12 -10.82
CA PRO A 2 6.18 -2.88 -9.44
C PRO A 2 7.02 -1.78 -8.80
N PHE A 3 6.41 -0.99 -7.92
CA PHE A 3 7.02 0.21 -7.37
C PHE A 3 7.86 -0.07 -6.12
N GLY A 4 8.95 0.69 -5.98
CA GLY A 4 9.71 0.75 -4.73
C GLY A 4 9.02 1.62 -3.68
N TRP A 5 9.57 1.64 -2.47
CA TRP A 5 9.04 2.41 -1.35
C TRP A 5 8.90 3.91 -1.63
N GLY A 6 9.94 4.56 -2.16
CA GLY A 6 9.93 6.00 -2.46
C GLY A 6 8.86 6.37 -3.49
N GLU A 7 8.78 5.60 -4.59
CA GLU A 7 7.78 5.83 -5.63
C GLU A 7 6.35 5.57 -5.14
N SER A 8 6.15 4.56 -4.28
CA SER A 8 4.85 4.30 -3.66
C SER A 8 4.42 5.44 -2.72
N GLN A 9 5.37 6.03 -2.00
CA GLN A 9 5.14 7.20 -1.15
C GLN A 9 4.81 8.45 -1.98
N ASP A 10 5.54 8.69 -3.07
CA ASP A 10 5.27 9.81 -3.98
C ASP A 10 3.91 9.68 -4.65
N ASN A 11 3.55 8.46 -5.06
CA ASN A 11 2.22 8.14 -5.58
C ASN A 11 1.13 8.40 -4.53
N TYR A 12 1.35 8.00 -3.27
CA TYR A 12 0.42 8.33 -2.18
C TYR A 12 0.21 9.85 -2.05
N ASN A 13 1.29 10.61 -2.04
CA ASN A 13 1.22 12.07 -1.93
C ASN A 13 0.44 12.68 -3.11
N GLN A 14 0.67 12.23 -4.33
CA GLN A 14 -0.08 12.70 -5.51
C GLN A 14 -1.57 12.38 -5.42
N VAL A 15 -1.92 11.17 -4.97
CA VAL A 15 -3.33 10.74 -4.91
C VAL A 15 -4.12 11.44 -3.80
N TYR A 16 -3.50 11.59 -2.63
CA TYR A 16 -4.18 11.99 -1.38
C TYR A 16 -3.89 13.43 -0.93
N ASN A 17 -2.74 14.02 -1.29
CA ASN A 17 -2.34 15.36 -0.83
C ASN A 17 -2.41 16.44 -1.92
N GLU A 18 -2.41 16.08 -3.21
CA GLU A 18 -2.61 17.08 -4.27
C GLU A 18 -4.08 17.42 -4.47
N ASP A 19 -4.35 18.72 -4.53
CA ASP A 19 -5.67 19.30 -4.70
C ASP A 19 -6.32 18.86 -6.03
N GLN A 20 -7.64 18.75 -6.05
CA GLN A 20 -8.41 18.03 -7.09
C GLN A 20 -8.29 18.58 -8.54
N GLN A 21 -7.52 19.65 -8.76
CA GLN A 21 -7.38 20.30 -10.07
C GLN A 21 -6.45 19.57 -11.04
N ASN A 22 -5.47 18.79 -10.57
CA ASN A 22 -4.60 17.98 -11.45
C ASN A 22 -5.08 16.54 -11.62
N THR A 23 -6.24 16.22 -11.03
CA THR A 23 -6.86 14.90 -11.02
C THR A 23 -7.53 14.55 -12.35
N ALA A 24 -7.09 15.11 -13.47
CA ALA A 24 -7.60 14.76 -14.81
C ALA A 24 -6.71 13.74 -15.54
N SER A 25 -5.51 13.41 -15.03
CA SER A 25 -4.66 12.37 -15.64
C SER A 25 -3.78 11.52 -14.70
N PHE A 26 -4.20 11.19 -13.48
CA PHE A 26 -3.44 10.17 -12.74
C PHE A 26 -3.59 8.82 -13.43
N GLY A 27 -2.46 8.25 -13.85
CA GLY A 27 -2.44 6.89 -14.38
C GLY A 27 -2.92 5.89 -13.33
N HIS A 28 -3.50 4.78 -13.80
CA HIS A 28 -3.85 3.65 -12.93
C HIS A 28 -2.65 3.13 -12.12
N GLU A 29 -1.42 3.34 -12.60
CA GLU A 29 -0.22 3.00 -11.86
C GLU A 29 -0.04 3.92 -10.64
N VAL A 30 -0.15 5.25 -10.79
CA VAL A 30 -0.09 6.19 -9.65
C VAL A 30 -1.16 5.85 -8.60
N LEU A 31 -2.39 5.61 -9.04
CA LEU A 31 -3.48 5.18 -8.16
C LEU A 31 -3.17 3.85 -7.46
N ALA A 32 -2.62 2.87 -8.19
CA ALA A 32 -2.25 1.58 -7.63
C ALA A 32 -1.09 1.70 -6.62
N GLY A 33 -0.09 2.53 -6.90
CA GLY A 33 1.02 2.79 -5.99
C GLY A 33 0.56 3.48 -4.70
N GLY A 34 -0.26 4.52 -4.82
CA GLY A 34 -0.82 5.22 -3.67
C GLY A 34 -1.72 4.34 -2.83
N ALA A 35 -2.58 3.52 -3.46
CA ALA A 35 -3.43 2.55 -2.76
C ALA A 35 -2.62 1.43 -2.09
N ALA A 36 -1.55 0.94 -2.73
CA ALA A 36 -0.65 -0.04 -2.13
C ALA A 36 0.03 0.51 -0.87
N PHE A 37 0.53 1.75 -0.94
CA PHE A 37 1.18 2.42 0.19
C PHE A 37 0.21 2.68 1.35
N ALA A 38 -0.99 3.20 1.05
CA ALA A 38 -2.05 3.39 2.04
C ALA A 38 -2.49 2.05 2.67
N GLY A 39 -2.65 1.01 1.86
CA GLY A 39 -2.96 -0.34 2.30
C GLY A 39 -1.88 -0.92 3.22
N PHE A 40 -0.61 -0.64 2.92
CA PHE A 40 0.51 -1.03 3.77
C PHE A 40 0.46 -0.37 5.14
N LYS A 41 0.15 0.93 5.19
CA LYS A 41 -0.04 1.61 6.46
C LYS A 41 -1.19 1.02 7.27
N ALA A 42 -2.32 0.74 6.61
CA ALA A 42 -3.48 0.13 7.27
C ALA A 42 -3.13 -1.25 7.84
N PHE A 43 -2.39 -2.07 7.08
CA PHE A 43 -1.83 -3.34 7.55
C PHE A 43 -0.93 -3.16 8.78
N GLU A 44 0.04 -2.24 8.70
CA GLU A 44 0.97 -1.99 9.81
C GLU A 44 0.25 -1.49 11.08
N ASP A 45 -0.72 -0.59 10.93
CA ASP A 45 -1.52 -0.11 12.08
C ASP A 45 -2.32 -1.27 12.70
N HIS A 46 -2.98 -2.07 11.86
CA HIS A 46 -3.81 -3.18 12.30
C HIS A 46 -2.98 -4.23 13.04
N GLN A 47 -1.91 -4.74 12.41
CA GLN A 47 -1.11 -5.81 13.00
C GLN A 47 -0.37 -5.37 14.26
N ARG A 48 0.08 -4.11 14.34
CA ARG A 48 0.74 -3.59 15.55
C ARG A 48 -0.23 -3.37 16.69
N ASN A 49 -1.47 -2.96 16.38
CA ASN A 49 -2.52 -2.88 17.38
C ASN A 49 -2.91 -4.27 17.91
N GLU A 50 -2.91 -5.30 17.04
CA GLU A 50 -3.10 -6.68 17.49
C GLU A 50 -1.91 -7.24 18.26
N GLY A 51 -0.69 -6.80 17.93
CA GLY A 51 0.56 -7.16 18.62
C GLY A 51 1.01 -8.61 18.42
N LYS A 52 0.41 -9.34 17.49
CA LYS A 52 0.65 -10.77 17.26
C LYS A 52 1.48 -11.02 16.01
N PRO A 53 2.42 -11.96 16.06
CA PRO A 53 3.09 -12.41 14.86
C PRO A 53 2.15 -13.21 13.96
N VAL A 54 2.35 -13.10 12.66
CA VAL A 54 1.58 -13.84 11.64
C VAL A 54 2.49 -14.32 10.52
N SER A 55 2.12 -15.41 9.85
CA SER A 55 2.86 -15.91 8.70
C SER A 55 2.93 -14.87 7.57
N HIS A 56 3.99 -14.90 6.77
CA HIS A 56 4.14 -14.02 5.60
C HIS A 56 2.98 -14.16 4.61
N GLN A 57 2.49 -15.39 4.40
CA GLN A 57 1.35 -15.62 3.50
C GLN A 57 0.10 -14.89 4.00
N PHE A 58 -0.23 -15.05 5.28
CA PHE A 58 -1.37 -14.36 5.88
C PHE A 58 -1.20 -12.85 5.85
N ALA A 59 0.00 -12.35 6.18
CA ALA A 59 0.30 -10.92 6.13
C ALA A 59 0.05 -10.33 4.74
N LYS A 60 0.54 -11.00 3.68
CA LYS A 60 0.31 -10.59 2.29
C LYS A 60 -1.15 -10.60 1.89
N GLU A 61 -1.92 -11.62 2.30
CA GLU A 61 -3.35 -11.70 2.01
C GLU A 61 -4.12 -10.54 2.65
N VAL A 62 -3.84 -10.24 3.93
CA VAL A 62 -4.45 -9.10 4.64
C VAL A 62 -4.05 -7.78 3.97
N LEU A 63 -2.77 -7.62 3.68
CA LEU A 63 -2.23 -6.44 3.00
C LEU A 63 -2.84 -6.21 1.61
N ALA A 64 -2.97 -7.26 0.80
CA ALA A 64 -3.63 -7.21 -0.49
C ALA A 64 -5.14 -6.88 -0.34
N GLY A 65 -5.77 -7.34 0.74
CA GLY A 65 -7.12 -6.94 1.13
C GLY A 65 -7.22 -5.43 1.33
N PHE A 66 -6.35 -4.85 2.17
CA PHE A 66 -6.31 -3.41 2.43
C PHE A 66 -6.00 -2.59 1.18
N ALA A 67 -4.99 -2.96 0.40
CA ALA A 67 -4.66 -2.29 -0.85
C ALA A 67 -5.84 -2.31 -1.83
N GLY A 68 -6.58 -3.42 -1.91
CA GLY A 68 -7.78 -3.52 -2.73
C GLY A 68 -8.92 -2.63 -2.25
N ALA A 69 -9.12 -2.53 -0.94
CA ALA A 69 -10.13 -1.65 -0.35
C ALA A 69 -9.80 -0.16 -0.55
N GLU A 70 -8.51 0.21 -0.50
CA GLU A 70 -8.09 1.59 -0.81
C GLU A 70 -8.36 1.94 -2.29
N VAL A 71 -8.18 1.00 -3.22
CA VAL A 71 -8.59 1.24 -4.63
C VAL A 71 -10.10 1.44 -4.75
N ASP A 72 -10.91 0.67 -4.01
CA ASP A 72 -12.36 0.87 -4.01
C ASP A 72 -12.75 2.26 -3.50
N LYS A 73 -12.15 2.70 -2.39
CA LYS A 73 -12.32 4.05 -1.85
C LYS A 73 -11.87 5.15 -2.83
N LEU A 74 -10.77 4.94 -3.55
CA LEU A 74 -10.32 5.89 -4.58
C LEU A 74 -11.31 5.96 -5.75
N ALA A 75 -11.88 4.82 -6.16
CA ALA A 75 -12.92 4.80 -7.19
C ALA A 75 -14.19 5.54 -6.73
N GLU A 76 -14.60 5.37 -5.47
CA GLU A 76 -15.75 6.07 -4.88
C GLU A 76 -15.54 7.59 -4.76
N THR A 77 -14.31 8.03 -4.44
CA THR A 77 -14.02 9.45 -4.18
C THR A 77 -13.62 10.24 -5.43
N LYS A 78 -12.92 9.60 -6.37
CA LYS A 78 -12.45 10.24 -7.62
C LYS A 78 -13.37 9.96 -8.81
N GLY A 79 -14.26 8.97 -8.71
CA GLY A 79 -15.19 8.54 -9.74
C GLY A 79 -14.76 7.24 -10.42
N GLU A 80 -15.68 6.28 -10.56
CA GLU A 80 -15.38 4.95 -11.13
C GLU A 80 -14.98 5.01 -12.61
N ASP A 81 -15.44 6.02 -13.35
CA ASP A 81 -15.13 6.20 -14.78
C ASP A 81 -13.71 6.75 -15.03
N TYR A 82 -13.00 7.12 -13.96
CA TYR A 82 -11.71 7.78 -14.07
C TYR A 82 -10.56 6.81 -14.42
N PHE A 83 -10.70 5.53 -14.07
CA PHE A 83 -9.67 4.52 -14.29
C PHE A 83 -10.24 3.11 -14.33
N ASP A 84 -9.48 2.17 -14.89
CA ASP A 84 -9.81 0.74 -14.82
C ASP A 84 -9.58 0.22 -13.40
N LYS A 85 -10.66 0.18 -12.61
CA LYS A 85 -10.69 -0.24 -11.21
C LYS A 85 -10.10 -1.62 -11.00
N GLU A 86 -10.42 -2.59 -11.85
CA GLU A 86 -9.94 -3.96 -11.71
C GLU A 86 -8.44 -4.04 -11.96
N LYS A 87 -7.96 -3.35 -13.01
CA LYS A 87 -6.52 -3.28 -13.31
C LYS A 87 -5.75 -2.59 -12.19
N THR A 88 -6.24 -1.44 -11.71
CA THR A 88 -5.63 -0.71 -10.58
C THR A 88 -5.61 -1.58 -9.33
N LYS A 89 -6.70 -2.29 -9.02
CA LYS A 89 -6.78 -3.19 -7.86
C LYS A 89 -5.76 -4.32 -7.94
N ARG A 90 -5.63 -4.98 -9.10
CA ARG A 90 -4.62 -6.04 -9.30
C ARG A 90 -3.20 -5.50 -9.12
N GLN A 91 -2.93 -4.33 -9.68
CA GLN A 91 -1.62 -3.69 -9.58
C GLN A 91 -1.32 -3.24 -8.14
N ALA A 92 -2.29 -2.68 -7.42
CA ALA A 92 -2.13 -2.25 -6.04
C ALA A 92 -1.79 -3.43 -5.11
N LYS A 93 -2.51 -4.54 -5.26
CA LYS A 93 -2.24 -5.79 -4.51
C LYS A 93 -0.81 -6.27 -4.74
N ARG A 94 -0.41 -6.38 -6.01
CA ARG A 94 0.93 -6.79 -6.38
C ARG A 94 2.00 -5.86 -5.81
N ASN A 95 1.82 -4.54 -5.96
CA ASN A 95 2.76 -3.56 -5.41
C ASN A 95 2.86 -3.70 -3.87
N ALA A 96 1.75 -3.90 -3.18
CA ALA A 96 1.75 -4.05 -1.73
C ALA A 96 2.50 -5.32 -1.28
N GLU A 97 2.24 -6.46 -1.92
CA GLU A 97 2.97 -7.71 -1.68
C GLU A 97 4.48 -7.56 -1.92
N GLU A 98 4.87 -6.80 -2.95
CA GLU A 98 6.27 -6.57 -3.27
C GLU A 98 6.97 -5.61 -2.30
N LEU A 99 6.28 -4.57 -1.82
CA LEU A 99 6.78 -3.72 -0.73
C LEU A 99 7.00 -4.54 0.55
N TYR A 100 6.12 -5.51 0.79
CA TYR A 100 6.21 -6.39 1.94
C TYR A 100 7.44 -7.29 1.84
N ASP A 101 7.64 -7.89 0.67
CA ASP A 101 8.81 -8.73 0.41
C ASP A 101 10.12 -7.95 0.52
N GLN A 102 10.17 -6.73 -0.01
CA GLN A 102 11.34 -5.86 0.12
C GLN A 102 11.71 -5.65 1.60
N HIS A 103 10.76 -5.21 2.42
CA HIS A 103 11.06 -4.81 3.80
C HIS A 103 11.20 -5.99 4.78
N TYR A 104 10.27 -6.96 4.74
CA TYR A 104 10.23 -8.03 5.75
C TYR A 104 10.99 -9.28 5.33
N VAL A 105 11.04 -9.61 4.04
CA VAL A 105 11.69 -10.85 3.56
C VAL A 105 13.13 -10.58 3.15
N GLN A 106 13.37 -9.58 2.32
CA GLN A 106 14.70 -9.31 1.75
C GLN A 106 15.59 -8.54 2.72
N ASP A 107 15.11 -7.42 3.26
CA ASP A 107 15.92 -6.56 4.13
C ASP A 107 16.11 -7.14 5.55
N GLN A 108 15.08 -7.80 6.08
CA GLN A 108 15.08 -8.30 7.46
C GLN A 108 15.32 -9.80 7.58
N GLY A 109 15.20 -10.56 6.48
CA GLY A 109 15.35 -12.02 6.52
C GLY A 109 14.37 -12.69 7.48
N ALA A 110 13.17 -12.13 7.65
CA ALA A 110 12.21 -12.62 8.62
C ALA A 110 11.63 -13.98 8.20
N ASP A 111 11.31 -14.82 9.18
CA ASP A 111 10.55 -16.07 8.96
C ASP A 111 9.03 -15.83 8.98
N GLN A 112 8.62 -14.74 9.62
CA GLN A 112 7.23 -14.33 9.79
C GLN A 112 7.14 -12.81 10.03
N TYR A 113 5.95 -12.25 9.89
CA TYR A 113 5.70 -10.91 10.42
C TYR A 113 5.68 -10.96 11.95
N ASP A 114 6.48 -10.12 12.61
CA ASP A 114 6.38 -9.91 14.06
C ASP A 114 6.49 -8.41 14.39
N PRO A 115 5.39 -7.76 14.84
CA PRO A 115 5.38 -6.33 15.12
C PRO A 115 6.27 -5.94 16.32
N ASN A 116 6.67 -6.90 17.16
CA ASN A 116 7.52 -6.66 18.33
C ASN A 116 9.01 -6.83 18.03
N GLN A 117 9.35 -7.55 16.95
CA GLN A 117 10.75 -7.76 16.54
C GLN A 117 11.20 -6.79 15.46
N TYR A 118 10.27 -6.34 14.61
CA TYR A 118 10.59 -5.55 13.44
C TYR A 118 9.90 -4.19 13.46
N ASP A 119 10.65 -3.15 13.10
CA ASP A 119 10.12 -1.80 12.97
C ASP A 119 9.28 -1.61 11.70
N ARG A 120 8.44 -0.57 11.74
CA ARG A 120 7.65 -0.15 10.57
C ARG A 120 8.60 0.29 9.46
N PRO A 121 8.23 0.12 8.18
CA PRO A 121 8.98 0.72 7.09
C PRO A 121 9.17 2.22 7.31
N GLN A 122 10.40 2.73 7.13
CA GLN A 122 10.73 4.14 7.43
C GLN A 122 9.86 5.12 6.62
N HIS A 123 9.57 4.77 5.37
CA HIS A 123 8.69 5.55 4.49
C HIS A 123 7.27 5.71 5.09
N ILE A 124 6.75 4.67 5.74
CA ILE A 124 5.45 4.72 6.42
C ILE A 124 5.52 5.57 7.70
N GLN A 125 6.64 5.51 8.44
CA GLN A 125 6.83 6.30 9.66
C GLN A 125 6.99 7.79 9.37
N ASN A 126 7.72 8.13 8.30
CA ASN A 126 8.04 9.51 7.94
C ASN A 126 6.92 10.19 7.14
N GLN A 127 5.93 9.43 6.67
CA GLN A 127 4.79 9.99 5.97
C GLN A 127 3.87 10.74 6.94
N ASN A 128 3.44 11.94 6.53
CA ASN A 128 2.37 12.66 7.19
C ASN A 128 1.02 12.12 6.66
N TRP A 129 0.25 11.48 7.55
CA TRP A 129 -1.01 10.79 7.23
C TRP A 129 -2.24 11.66 7.42
#